data_AF-A0A1H6C7G6-F1
#
_entry.id   AF-A0A1H6C7G6-F1
#
_cell.length_a   1.000
_cell.length_b   1.000
_cell.length_c   1.000
_cell.angle_alpha   90.00
_cell.angle_beta   90.00
_cell.angle_gamma   90.00
#
_symmetry.space_group_name_H-M   'P 1'
#
loop_
_entity.id
_entity.type
_entity.pdbx_description
1 polymer ?
#
loop_
_entity_poly.entity_id
_entity_poly.type
_entity_poly.pdbx_seq_one_letter_code
_entity_poly.pdbx_strand_id
1 'polypeptide(L)' 'MASPAPKIDGELDDIECEIAELIAEHGSERAAMRALLADADQAVSRGYLKGKFSEGARRPQIIEEEP' A
#
# COMPACT_ATOMS: atom_id res chain seq x y z
N MET A 1 -16.60 30.84 10.54
CA MET A 1 -15.53 31.05 9.53
C MET A 1 -15.42 29.75 8.75
N ALA A 2 -15.84 29.73 7.49
CA ALA A 2 -15.69 28.55 6.64
C ALA A 2 -14.20 28.37 6.30
N SER A 3 -13.62 27.21 6.57
CA SER A 3 -12.26 26.89 6.12
C SER A 3 -12.24 26.84 4.60
N PRO A 4 -11.19 27.38 3.94
CA PRO A 4 -11.08 27.28 2.49
C PRO A 4 -10.95 25.80 2.10
N ALA A 5 -11.73 25.37 1.11
CA ALA A 5 -11.60 24.06 0.51
C ALA A 5 -10.15 23.87 -0.02
N PRO A 6 -9.59 22.66 0.07
CA PRO A 6 -8.25 22.41 -0.47
C PRO A 6 -8.25 22.77 -1.95
N LYS A 7 -7.27 23.59 -2.35
CA LYS A 7 -7.00 23.88 -3.75
C LYS A 7 -6.40 22.62 -4.33
N ILE A 8 -7.16 21.92 -5.15
CA ILE A 8 -6.63 20.85 -6.00
C ILE A 8 -6.03 21.61 -7.18
N ASP A 9 -4.72 21.80 -7.15
CA ASP A 9 -3.98 22.38 -8.26
C ASP A 9 -4.19 21.42 -9.46
N GLY A 10 -4.64 21.94 -10.60
CA GLY A 10 -5.25 21.16 -11.69
C GLY A 10 -4.32 20.29 -12.53
N GLU A 11 -3.18 19.89 -12.00
CA GLU A 11 -2.20 19.00 -12.60
C GLU A 11 -2.09 17.80 -11.67
N LEU A 12 -2.48 16.61 -12.17
CA LEU A 12 -2.32 15.37 -11.41
C LEU A 12 -0.84 15.24 -11.05
N ASP A 13 -0.53 15.09 -9.77
CA ASP A 13 0.85 14.81 -9.38
C ASP A 13 1.27 13.42 -9.91
N ASP A 14 2.58 13.13 -9.89
CA ASP A 14 3.11 11.87 -10.43
C ASP A 14 2.41 10.65 -9.79
N ILE A 15 2.06 10.74 -8.50
CA ILE A 15 1.39 9.67 -7.77
C ILE A 15 -0.05 9.52 -8.26
N GLU A 16 -0.77 10.62 -8.48
CA GLU A 16 -2.12 10.57 -9.00
C GLU A 16 -2.17 10.04 -10.44
N CYS A 17 -1.13 10.29 -11.26
CA CYS A 17 -0.97 9.66 -12.57
C CYS A 17 -0.78 8.15 -12.47
N GLU A 18 0.12 7.68 -11.58
CA GLU A 18 0.33 6.25 -11.33
C GLU A 18 -0.96 5.56 -10.84
N ILE A 19 -1.73 6.21 -9.96
CA ILE A 19 -3.02 5.70 -9.49
C ILE A 19 -4.03 5.62 -10.65
N ALA A 20 -4.08 6.62 -11.53
CA ALA A 20 -4.97 6.63 -12.68
C ALA A 20 -4.64 5.48 -13.66
N GLU A 21 -3.36 5.22 -13.91
CA GLU A 21 -2.91 4.08 -14.73
C GLU A 21 -3.32 2.74 -14.11
N LEU A 22 -3.13 2.58 -12.80
CA LEU A 22 -3.54 1.37 -12.08
C LEU A 22 -5.06 1.15 -12.13
N ILE A 23 -5.84 2.22 -12.01
CA ILE A 23 -7.31 2.14 -12.15
C ILE A 23 -7.70 1.74 -13.57
N ALA A 24 -7.03 2.30 -14.58
CA ALA A 24 -7.27 1.97 -15.98
C ALA A 24 -6.97 0.50 -16.29
N GLU A 25 -5.90 -0.06 -15.72
CA GLU A 25 -5.54 -1.48 -15.86
C GLU A 25 -6.60 -2.42 -15.23
N HIS A 26 -7.09 -2.08 -14.03
CA HIS A 26 -8.02 -2.93 -13.28
C HIS A 26 -9.50 -2.62 -13.53
N GLY A 27 -9.81 -1.58 -14.30
CA GLY A 27 -11.16 -1.19 -14.71
C GLY A 27 -12.05 -0.56 -13.61
N SER A 28 -11.56 -0.48 -12.36
CA SER A 28 -12.22 0.28 -11.28
C SER A 28 -11.27 0.52 -10.12
N GLU A 29 -11.51 1.61 -9.38
CA GLU A 29 -10.81 1.93 -8.12
C GLU A 29 -10.85 0.77 -7.12
N ARG A 30 -12.03 0.15 -6.95
CA ARG A 30 -12.18 -0.99 -6.04
C ARG A 30 -11.39 -2.21 -6.48
N ALA A 31 -11.24 -2.44 -7.78
CA ALA A 31 -10.43 -3.53 -8.30
C ALA A 31 -8.92 -3.24 -8.12
N ALA A 32 -8.48 -2.02 -8.45
CA ALA A 32 -7.11 -1.56 -8.22
C ALA A 32 -6.69 -1.66 -6.75
N MET A 33 -7.52 -1.17 -5.82
CA MET A 33 -7.26 -1.29 -4.39
C MET A 33 -7.17 -2.75 -3.91
N ARG A 34 -8.03 -3.64 -4.42
CA ARG A 34 -7.96 -5.06 -4.07
C ARG A 34 -6.68 -5.72 -4.58
N ALA A 35 -6.23 -5.37 -5.78
CA ALA A 35 -4.97 -5.85 -6.33
C ALA A 35 -3.78 -5.39 -5.49
N LEU A 36 -3.75 -4.09 -5.14
CA LEU A 36 -2.68 -3.50 -4.32
C LEU A 36 -2.61 -4.13 -2.91
N LEU A 37 -3.76 -4.36 -2.27
CA LEU A 37 -3.80 -5.03 -0.97
C LEU A 37 -3.32 -6.49 -1.03
N ALA A 38 -3.65 -7.21 -2.11
CA ALA A 38 -3.20 -8.59 -2.30
C ALA A 38 -1.68 -8.66 -2.52
N ASP A 39 -1.12 -7.74 -3.32
CA ASP A 39 0.32 -7.64 -3.52
C ASP A 39 1.06 -7.28 -2.21
N ALA A 40 0.52 -6.32 -1.46
CA ALA A 40 1.06 -5.97 -0.15
C ALA A 40 1.05 -7.15 0.83
N ASP A 41 -0.03 -7.94 0.87
CA ASP A 41 -0.11 -9.14 1.71
C ASP A 41 0.92 -10.21 1.30
N GLN A 42 1.15 -10.40 -0.01
CA GLN A 42 2.21 -11.28 -0.49
C GLN A 42 3.61 -10.76 -0.14
N ALA A 43 3.86 -9.46 -0.30
CA ALA A 43 5.14 -8.84 0.03
C ALA A 43 5.44 -8.94 1.53
N VAL A 44 4.42 -8.75 2.37
CA VAL A 44 4.47 -8.95 3.82
C VAL A 44 4.74 -10.42 4.17
N SER A 45 3.99 -11.35 3.58
CA SER A 45 4.14 -12.80 3.81
C SER A 45 5.53 -13.31 3.41
N ARG A 46 6.11 -12.74 2.35
CA ARG A 46 7.49 -13.03 1.91
C ARG A 46 8.56 -12.29 2.72
N GLY A 47 8.16 -11.43 3.67
CA GLY A 47 9.07 -10.70 4.55
C GLY A 47 9.83 -9.56 3.89
N TYR A 48 9.42 -9.12 2.70
CA TYR A 48 10.07 -8.00 1.99
C TYR A 48 9.82 -6.65 2.68
N LEU A 49 8.61 -6.45 3.22
CA LEU A 49 8.26 -5.25 3.95
C LEU A 49 8.60 -5.41 5.44
N LYS A 50 9.39 -4.49 5.99
CA LYS A 50 9.69 -4.38 7.42
C LYS A 50 8.89 -3.23 8.02
N GLY A 51 7.90 -3.51 8.87
CA GLY A 51 7.05 -2.49 9.50
C GLY A 51 5.84 -3.09 10.22
N LYS A 52 4.95 -2.26 10.79
CA LYS A 52 3.77 -2.72 11.56
C LYS A 52 2.84 -3.64 10.77
N PHE A 53 2.71 -3.42 9.47
CA PHE A 53 1.92 -4.25 8.58
C PHE A 53 2.44 -5.69 8.46
N SER A 54 3.74 -5.93 8.69
CA SER A 54 4.36 -7.26 8.61
C SER A 54 4.63 -7.91 9.96
N GLU A 55 4.21 -7.31 11.06
CA GLU A 55 4.51 -7.80 12.41
C GLU A 55 3.80 -9.13 12.73
N GLY A 56 2.54 -9.30 12.29
CA GLY A 56 1.76 -10.53 12.52
C GLY A 56 1.97 -11.65 11.49
N ALA A 57 2.54 -11.35 10.33
CA ALA A 57 2.70 -12.31 9.22
C ALA A 57 4.14 -12.83 9.07
N ARG A 58 5.12 -12.24 9.76
CA ARG A 58 6.49 -12.73 9.77
C ARG A 58 6.56 -14.08 10.47
N ARG A 59 7.28 -15.03 9.86
CA ARG A 59 7.65 -16.28 10.56
C ARG A 59 8.38 -15.90 11.85
N PRO A 60 7.99 -16.45 13.02
CA PRO A 60 8.65 -16.12 14.27
C PRO A 60 10.14 -16.42 14.13
N GLN A 61 10.98 -15.42 14.43
CA GLN A 61 12.41 -15.64 14.56
C GLN A 61 12.58 -16.43 15.84
N ILE A 62 12.84 -17.74 15.70
CA ILE A 62 13.30 -18.57 16.80
C ILE A 62 14.69 -18.03 17.12
N ILE A 63 14.75 -17.17 18.12
CA ILE A 63 16.03 -16.76 18.69
C ILE A 63 16.45 -17.98 19.51
N GLU A 64 17.34 -18.78 18.94
CA GLU A 64 18.07 -19.79 19.73
C GLU A 64 18.94 -18.99 20.70
N GLU A 65 18.44 -18.78 21.92
CA GLU A 65 19.28 -18.35 23.04
C GLU A 65 20.30 -19.48 23.26
N GLU A 66 21.52 -19.28 22.73
CA GLU A 66 22.67 -20.11 23.05
C GLU A 66 22.96 -19.97 24.56
N PRO A 67 23.14 -21.09 25.30
CA PRO A 67 23.16 -21.10 26.77
C PRO A 67 24.37 -20.42 27.41
#